data_AF-A0ABD0RG34-F1
#
_entry.id   AF-A0ABD0RG34-F1
#
_cell.length_a   1.000
_cell.length_b   1.000
_cell.length_c   1.000
_cell.angle_alpha   90.00
_cell.angle_beta   90.00
_cell.angle_gamma   90.00
#
_symmetry.space_group_name_H-M   'P 1'
#
loop_
_entity.id
_entity.type
_entity.pdbx_description
1 polymer ?
#
loop_
_entity_poly.entity_id
_entity_poly.type
_entity_poly.pdbx_seq_one_letter_code
_entity_poly.pdbx_strand_id
1 'polypeptide(L)' 'NLFMTQNGFTMYMLSKENDVFNPDHAHVYQDMGRPLAHYYISSSHNTYLTKDQVTSASSTEPYI' A
#
# COMPACT_ATOMS: atom_id res chain seq x y z
N ASN A 1 30.04 20.57 -20.34
CA ASN A 1 30.06 20.51 -18.86
C ASN A 1 28.67 20.18 -18.35
N LEU A 2 28.39 18.90 -18.08
CA LEU A 2 27.15 18.43 -17.45
C LEU A 2 27.44 18.13 -15.98
N PHE A 3 27.53 19.16 -15.16
CA PHE A 3 27.66 19.00 -13.72
C PHE A 3 26.32 19.27 -13.06
N MET A 4 25.90 18.36 -12.19
CA MET A 4 24.71 18.52 -11.36
C MET A 4 25.05 19.45 -10.18
N THR A 5 24.24 20.48 -9.95
CA THR A 5 24.40 21.37 -8.79
C THR A 5 23.95 20.64 -7.52
N GLN A 6 24.39 21.12 -6.34
CA GLN A 6 23.93 20.58 -5.06
C GLN A 6 22.39 20.61 -4.96
N ASN A 7 21.76 21.71 -5.39
CA ASN A 7 20.30 21.80 -5.42
C ASN A 7 19.68 20.78 -6.40
N GLY A 8 20.27 20.60 -7.58
CA GLY A 8 19.82 19.59 -8.54
C GLY A 8 19.89 18.17 -7.98
N PHE A 9 20.95 17.86 -7.23
CA PHE A 9 21.09 16.57 -6.54
C PHE A 9 20.03 16.40 -5.45
N THR A 10 19.81 17.41 -4.60
CA THR A 10 18.75 17.36 -3.59
C THR A 10 17.37 17.17 -4.22
N MET A 11 17.08 17.84 -5.34
CA MET A 11 15.81 17.68 -6.05
C MET A 11 15.65 16.27 -6.62
N TYR A 12 16.71 15.69 -7.20
CA TYR A 12 16.70 14.30 -7.65
C TYR A 12 16.47 13.33 -6.49
N MET A 13 17.16 13.51 -5.36
CA MET A 13 16.99 12.65 -4.19
C MET A 13 15.56 12.64 -3.64
N LEU A 14 14.80 13.73 -3.86
CA LEU A 14 13.40 13.90 -3.47
C LEU A 14 12.40 13.65 -4.61
N SER A 15 12.88 13.29 -5.80
CA SER A 15 12.03 13.11 -6.98
C SER A 15 11.45 11.70 -7.04
N LYS A 16 10.43 11.51 -7.87
CA LYS A 16 9.78 10.21 -8.08
C LYS A 16 10.72 9.19 -8.72
N GLU A 17 11.69 9.66 -9.49
CA GLU A 17 12.72 8.84 -10.14
C GLU A 17 13.67 8.19 -9.12
N ASN A 18 13.77 8.76 -7.92
CA ASN A 18 14.57 8.23 -6.81
C ASN A 18 13.67 7.79 -5.63
N ASP A 19 12.40 7.46 -5.90
CA ASP A 19 11.51 6.91 -4.88
C ASP A 19 12.00 5.52 -4.44
N VAL A 20 11.82 5.19 -3.16
CA VAL A 20 12.15 3.88 -2.61
C VAL A 20 11.19 2.80 -3.11
N PHE A 21 9.96 3.19 -3.49
CA PHE A 21 8.97 2.27 -4.02
C PHE A 21 9.13 2.10 -5.53
N ASN A 22 8.97 0.86 -6.01
CA ASN A 22 8.91 0.60 -7.45
C ASN A 22 7.62 1.22 -8.01
N PRO A 23 7.69 2.20 -8.94
CA PRO A 23 6.50 2.82 -9.52
C PRO A 23 5.60 1.82 -10.27
N ASP A 24 6.15 0.72 -10.79
CA ASP A 24 5.35 -0.32 -11.46
C ASP A 24 4.42 -1.05 -10.49
N HIS A 25 4.72 -1.02 -9.18
CA HIS A 25 3.88 -1.62 -8.14
C HIS A 25 2.77 -0.69 -7.64
N ALA A 26 2.65 0.53 -8.19
CA ALA A 26 1.55 1.45 -7.89
C ALA A 26 0.19 0.99 -8.45
N HIS A 27 0.20 -0.02 -9.31
CA HIS A 27 -0.98 -0.66 -9.88
C HIS A 27 -0.90 -2.18 -9.67
N VAL A 28 -1.96 -2.91 -10.05
CA VAL A 28 -1.93 -4.38 -10.04
C VAL A 28 -0.86 -4.84 -11.03
N TYR A 29 0.23 -5.39 -10.50
CA TYR A 29 1.38 -5.88 -11.26
C TYR A 29 1.49 -7.40 -11.24
N GLN A 30 0.73 -8.07 -10.39
CA GLN A 30 0.67 -9.53 -10.33
C GLN A 30 -0.17 -10.09 -11.48
N ASP A 31 0.18 -11.30 -11.92
CA ASP A 31 -0.67 -12.09 -12.83
C ASP A 31 -1.95 -12.51 -12.12
N MET A 32 -3.06 -11.83 -12.44
CA MET A 32 -4.39 -12.08 -11.87
C MET A 32 -5.18 -13.18 -12.61
N GLY A 33 -4.56 -13.91 -13.54
CA GLY A 33 -5.19 -15.01 -14.28
C GLY A 33 -5.13 -16.38 -13.59
N ARG A 34 -4.38 -16.50 -12.48
CA ARG A 34 -4.21 -17.75 -11.75
C ARG A 34 -5.42 -18.08 -10.85
N PRO A 35 -5.60 -19.35 -10.43
CA PRO A 35 -6.64 -19.73 -9.47
C PRO A 35 -6.48 -19.01 -8.12
N LEU A 36 -7.58 -18.77 -7.40
CA LEU A 36 -7.61 -18.01 -6.13
C LEU A 36 -6.64 -18.53 -5.06
N ALA A 37 -6.39 -19.86 -5.02
CA ALA A 37 -5.48 -20.47 -4.06
C ALA A 37 -4.00 -20.04 -4.22
N HIS A 38 -3.65 -19.34 -5.29
CA HIS A 38 -2.28 -18.87 -5.55
C HIS A 38 -1.98 -17.49 -4.95
N TYR A 39 -2.96 -16.81 -4.36
CA TYR A 39 -2.79 -15.47 -3.83
C TYR A 39 -2.96 -15.44 -2.32
N TYR A 40 -2.21 -14.54 -1.68
CA TYR A 40 -2.55 -14.09 -0.34
C TYR A 40 -3.77 -13.15 -0.44
N ILE A 41 -4.77 -13.38 0.41
CA ILE A 41 -6.01 -12.61 0.44
C ILE A 41 -6.02 -11.78 1.72
N SER A 42 -6.19 -10.46 1.58
CA SER A 42 -6.40 -9.58 2.72
C SER A 42 -7.75 -9.92 3.36
N SER A 43 -7.71 -10.48 4.56
CA SER A 43 -8.88 -10.93 5.31
C SER A 43 -8.99 -10.20 6.64
N SER A 44 -10.21 -9.88 7.07
CA SER A 44 -10.50 -9.37 8.41
C SER A 44 -11.30 -10.39 9.23
N HIS A 45 -11.17 -10.32 10.55
CA HIS A 45 -11.89 -11.15 11.50
C HIS A 45 -12.67 -10.25 12.46
N ASN A 46 -13.94 -10.58 12.71
CA ASN A 46 -14.84 -9.78 13.53
C ASN A 46 -14.85 -8.28 13.15
N THR A 47 -14.94 -7.99 11.85
CA THR A 47 -14.84 -6.63 11.30
C THR A 47 -15.85 -5.66 11.91
N TYR A 48 -17.01 -6.14 12.37
CA TYR A 48 -18.01 -5.33 13.06
C TYR A 48 -17.53 -4.76 14.41
N LEU A 49 -16.47 -5.31 15.01
CA LEU A 49 -15.93 -4.84 16.28
C LEU A 49 -15.02 -3.64 16.05
N THR A 50 -15.35 -2.54 16.73
CA THR A 50 -14.52 -1.33 16.76
C THR A 50 -13.59 -1.28 17.96
N LYS A 51 -13.86 -2.11 18.98
CA LYS A 51 -13.12 -2.13 20.26
C LYS A 51 -12.97 -3.57 20.77
N ASP A 52 -13.19 -3.81 22.06
CA ASP A 52 -12.93 -5.10 22.71
C ASP A 52 -13.89 -6.21 22.26
N GLN A 53 -13.45 -7.46 22.43
CA GLN A 53 -14.18 -8.65 21.97
C GLN A 53 -15.43 -8.98 22.79
N VAL A 54 -15.60 -8.43 23.99
CA VAL A 54 -16.56 -8.96 24.97
C VAL A 54 -17.74 -8.02 25.20
N THR A 55 -17.47 -6.72 25.32
CA THR A 55 -18.44 -5.72 25.80
C THR A 55 -18.69 -4.59 24.82
N SER A 56 -17.87 -4.45 23.77
CA SER A 56 -18.08 -3.39 22.79
C SER A 56 -19.28 -3.64 21.88
N ALA A 57 -19.89 -2.54 21.46
CA ALA A 57 -20.95 -2.57 20.46
C ALA A 57 -20.39 -2.81 19.05
N SER A 58 -21.17 -3.51 18.23
CA SER A 58 -20.91 -3.66 16.81
C SER A 58 -21.16 -2.35 16.05
N SER A 59 -20.40 -2.10 14.98
CA SER A 59 -20.63 -1.02 14.03
C SER A 59 -20.53 -1.53 12.59
N THR A 60 -21.26 -0.90 11.69
CA THR A 60 -21.10 -1.11 10.23
C THR A 60 -19.91 -0.35 9.68
N GLU A 61 -19.40 0.66 10.40
CA GLU A 61 -18.38 1.57 9.91
C GLU A 61 -17.08 0.90 9.47
N PRO A 62 -16.52 -0.12 10.16
CA PRO A 62 -15.28 -0.75 9.73
C PRO A 62 -15.38 -1.61 8.46
N TYR A 63 -16.58 -1.79 7.90
CA TYR A 63 -16.77 -2.46 6.61
C TYR A 63 -16.70 -1.51 5.41
N ILE A 64 -16.78 -0.19 5.65
CA ILE A 64 -16.86 0.86 4.63
C ILE A 64 -15.49 1.55 4.52
#